data_AF-A0A7D7WHF6-F1
#
_entry.id   AF-A0A7D7WHF6-F1
#
_cell.length_a   1.000
_cell.length_b   1.000
_cell.length_c   1.000
_cell.angle_alpha   90.00
_cell.angle_beta   90.00
_cell.angle_gamma   90.00
#
_symmetry.space_group_name_H-M   'P 1'
#
loop_
_entity.id
_entity.type
_entity.pdbx_description
1 polymer ?
#
loop_
_entity_poly.entity_id
_entity_poly.type
_entity_poly.pdbx_seq_one_letter_code
_entity_poly.pdbx_strand_id
1 'polypeptide(L)'
;MTAIDPRTANGLRSVRFRNTLLGRVLKDPRGAFGIAIVFLVILATAVSPLFDEAARTPDTTAILASPSWSHLLGTDEIGRDILARIITGSRVVLQVIAVSVGSALVLGTAIGLISGYRGGAVDAVIMRIVDAMLAFPLLVLALTIVAALGSGLHNALIAITAVVTPRIARVVRGEVLSLRTREWVDASRIIGLPTFRVLLRHVLPHLMGTLLVFVALQASTAILAEASLSFLGLGIQPPEASWGAMVSAGASNLYRSWALGVFPGLAILLVVTALNLLSDALGQALRDTEPTDP
;
A
#
# COMPACT_ATOMS: atom_id res chain seq x y z
N MET A 1 -48.40 -9.98 -0.75
CA MET A 1 -47.02 -10.30 -1.17
C MET A 1 -46.40 -9.02 -1.71
N THR A 2 -45.78 -8.24 -0.83
CA THR A 2 -45.12 -6.97 -1.15
C THR A 2 -43.79 -7.26 -1.85
N ALA A 3 -43.69 -6.91 -3.13
CA ALA A 3 -42.46 -7.03 -3.90
C ALA A 3 -41.37 -6.16 -3.26
N ILE A 4 -40.30 -6.80 -2.76
CA ILE A 4 -39.12 -6.11 -2.26
C ILE A 4 -38.45 -5.43 -3.46
N ASP A 5 -38.31 -4.11 -3.38
CA ASP A 5 -37.64 -3.31 -4.41
C ASP A 5 -36.20 -3.84 -4.64
N PRO A 6 -35.81 -4.15 -5.90
CA PRO A 6 -34.46 -4.65 -6.20
C PRO A 6 -33.34 -3.68 -5.78
N ARG A 7 -33.62 -2.38 -5.58
CA ARG A 7 -32.66 -1.40 -5.04
C ARG A 7 -32.40 -1.60 -3.55
N THR A 8 -33.40 -1.97 -2.75
CA THR A 8 -33.21 -2.29 -1.32
C THR A 8 -32.52 -3.65 -1.15
N ALA A 9 -32.77 -4.61 -2.03
CA ALA A 9 -32.09 -5.92 -2.01
C ALA A 9 -30.56 -5.83 -2.24
N ASN A 10 -30.11 -4.94 -3.15
CA ASN A 10 -28.69 -4.73 -3.42
C ASN A 10 -27.96 -3.99 -2.27
N GLY A 11 -28.62 -3.03 -1.62
CA GLY A 11 -28.09 -2.36 -0.43
C GLY A 11 -27.92 -3.30 0.75
N LEU A 12 -28.87 -4.20 0.96
CA LEU A 12 -28.82 -5.19 2.05
C LEU A 12 -27.77 -6.29 1.80
N ARG A 13 -27.53 -6.71 0.54
CA ARG A 13 -26.48 -7.69 0.20
C ARG A 13 -25.07 -7.13 0.40
N SER A 14 -24.80 -5.88 0.03
CA SER A 14 -23.46 -5.28 0.17
C SER A 14 -23.08 -4.99 1.63
N VAL A 15 -24.05 -4.59 2.47
CA VAL A 15 -23.84 -4.39 3.91
C VAL A 15 -23.63 -5.73 4.62
N ARG A 16 -24.39 -6.77 4.26
CA ARG A 16 -24.23 -8.11 4.84
C ARG A 16 -22.87 -8.72 4.46
N PHE A 17 -22.44 -8.57 3.20
CA PHE A 17 -21.13 -9.01 2.70
C PHE A 17 -19.96 -8.33 3.42
N ARG A 18 -20.01 -7.00 3.60
CA ARG A 18 -18.98 -6.24 4.34
C ARG A 18 -18.90 -6.63 5.82
N ASN A 19 -20.04 -6.80 6.49
CA ASN A 19 -20.06 -7.22 7.90
C ASN A 19 -19.60 -8.67 8.08
N THR A 20 -19.86 -9.56 7.13
CA THR A 20 -19.32 -10.93 7.16
C THR A 20 -17.82 -10.97 6.88
N LEU A 21 -17.31 -10.12 5.97
CA LEU A 21 -15.88 -10.12 5.62
C LEU A 21 -15.02 -9.54 6.75
N LEU A 22 -15.37 -8.37 7.28
CA LEU A 22 -14.64 -7.78 8.40
C LEU A 22 -14.68 -8.69 9.65
N GLY A 23 -15.86 -9.25 9.95
CA GLY A 23 -16.00 -10.20 11.06
C GLY A 23 -15.20 -11.49 10.88
N ARG A 24 -14.92 -11.92 9.66
CA ARG A 24 -14.05 -13.08 9.37
C ARG A 24 -12.58 -12.72 9.47
N VAL A 25 -12.16 -11.59 8.92
CA VAL A 25 -10.76 -11.11 9.03
C VAL A 25 -10.38 -10.88 10.49
N LEU A 26 -11.28 -10.35 11.31
CA LEU A 26 -11.04 -10.17 12.75
C LEU A 26 -11.01 -11.49 13.55
N LYS A 27 -11.63 -12.56 13.04
CA LYS A 27 -11.56 -13.89 13.66
C LYS A 27 -10.27 -14.64 13.30
N ASP A 28 -9.66 -14.31 12.16
CA ASP A 28 -8.33 -14.82 11.81
C ASP A 28 -7.27 -14.08 12.63
N PRO A 29 -6.43 -14.77 13.43
CA PRO A 29 -5.36 -14.14 14.21
C PRO A 29 -4.42 -13.25 13.37
N ARG A 30 -4.17 -13.64 12.12
CA ARG A 30 -3.32 -12.89 11.18
C ARG A 30 -3.99 -11.59 10.75
N GLY A 31 -5.28 -11.65 10.44
CA GLY A 31 -6.08 -10.49 10.07
C GLY A 31 -6.25 -9.52 11.23
N ALA A 32 -6.53 -10.03 12.43
CA ALA A 32 -6.62 -9.23 13.65
C ALA A 32 -5.31 -8.50 13.97
N PHE A 33 -4.17 -9.20 13.88
CA PHE A 33 -2.84 -8.59 14.05
C PHE A 33 -2.59 -7.50 13.01
N GLY A 34 -2.87 -7.79 11.74
CA GLY A 34 -2.72 -6.83 10.64
C GLY A 34 -3.53 -5.56 10.86
N ILE A 35 -4.82 -5.71 11.22
CA ILE A 35 -5.72 -4.58 11.54
C ILE A 35 -5.21 -3.79 12.74
N ALA A 36 -4.75 -4.46 13.80
CA ALA A 36 -4.26 -3.81 15.00
C ALA A 36 -3.02 -2.93 14.72
N ILE A 37 -2.07 -3.42 13.93
CA ILE A 37 -0.88 -2.64 13.55
C ILE A 37 -1.24 -1.48 12.62
N VAL A 38 -2.11 -1.69 11.63
CA VAL A 38 -2.58 -0.60 10.75
C VAL A 38 -3.28 0.49 11.58
N PHE A 39 -4.11 0.08 12.54
CA PHE A 39 -4.76 1.00 13.48
C PHE A 39 -3.74 1.75 14.33
N LEU A 40 -2.71 1.07 14.84
CA LEU A 40 -1.64 1.70 15.60
C LEU A 40 -0.88 2.75 14.78
N VAL A 41 -0.59 2.48 13.50
CA VAL A 41 0.06 3.44 12.60
C VAL A 41 -0.82 4.66 12.37
N ILE A 42 -2.12 4.46 12.14
CA ILE A 42 -3.09 5.55 11.99
C ILE A 42 -3.15 6.40 13.27
N LEU A 43 -3.19 5.76 14.44
CA LEU A 43 -3.19 6.44 15.73
C LEU A 43 -1.89 7.22 15.94
N ALA A 44 -0.73 6.62 15.65
CA ALA A 44 0.57 7.28 15.72
C ALA A 44 0.61 8.51 14.81
N THR A 45 0.09 8.41 13.57
CA THR A 45 -0.01 9.57 12.69
C THR A 45 -0.95 10.63 13.25
N ALA A 46 -2.09 10.25 13.81
CA ALA A 46 -3.05 11.20 14.37
C ALA A 46 -2.47 12.00 15.55
N VAL A 47 -1.70 11.36 16.44
CA VAL A 47 -1.07 12.01 17.59
C VAL A 47 0.27 12.67 17.28
N SER A 48 0.84 12.41 16.09
CA SER A 48 2.15 12.92 15.70
C SER A 48 2.37 14.43 15.82
N PRO A 49 1.37 15.33 15.64
CA PRO A 49 1.58 16.77 15.85
C PRO A 49 2.08 17.12 17.25
N LEU A 50 1.73 16.31 18.26
CA LEU A 50 2.20 16.48 19.64
C LEU A 50 3.71 16.19 19.80
N PHE A 51 4.31 15.51 18.83
CA PHE A 51 5.72 15.08 18.85
C PHE A 51 6.58 15.83 17.82
N ASP A 52 6.02 16.78 17.06
CA ASP A 52 6.74 17.47 15.98
C ASP A 52 7.94 18.27 16.48
N GLU A 53 7.82 18.90 17.65
CA GLU A 53 8.93 19.65 18.26
C GLU A 53 10.08 18.69 18.62
N ALA A 54 9.81 17.69 19.48
CA ALA A 54 10.80 16.70 19.91
C ALA A 54 11.44 15.90 18.75
N ALA A 55 10.70 15.69 17.65
CA ALA A 55 11.21 15.00 16.48
C ALA A 55 12.17 15.85 15.61
N ARG A 56 12.11 17.18 15.73
CA ARG A 56 12.83 18.13 14.87
C ARG A 56 13.92 18.90 15.60
N THR A 57 13.75 19.19 16.89
CA THR A 57 14.68 20.00 17.69
C THR A 57 15.90 19.18 18.11
N PRO A 58 17.13 19.56 17.70
CA PRO A 58 18.36 18.93 18.17
C PRO A 58 18.62 19.19 19.66
N ASP A 59 19.21 18.21 20.36
CA ASP A 59 19.71 18.35 21.73
C ASP A 59 21.18 17.90 21.80
N THR A 60 22.09 18.88 21.91
CA THR A 60 23.53 18.60 21.92
C THR A 60 24.02 17.89 23.19
N THR A 61 23.21 17.88 24.26
CA THR A 61 23.54 17.19 25.51
C THR A 61 23.18 15.71 25.49
N ALA A 62 22.31 15.32 24.57
CA ALA A 62 21.80 13.96 24.43
C ALA A 62 22.12 13.36 23.05
N ILE A 63 23.32 13.58 22.49
CA ILE A 63 23.70 12.98 21.19
C ILE A 63 23.92 11.47 21.33
N LEU A 64 23.23 10.66 20.51
CA LEU A 64 23.32 9.19 20.51
C LEU A 64 23.10 8.58 21.90
N ALA A 65 22.24 9.21 22.71
CA ALA A 65 21.91 8.74 24.05
C ALA A 65 21.17 7.41 23.98
N SER A 66 21.52 6.51 24.90
CA SER A 66 20.81 5.24 25.07
C SER A 66 19.37 5.47 25.59
N PRO A 67 18.47 4.49 25.41
CA PRO A 67 17.12 4.55 25.96
C PRO A 67 17.11 4.91 27.46
N SER A 68 16.29 5.89 27.82
CA SER A 68 16.14 6.43 29.17
C SER A 68 14.71 6.92 29.40
N TRP A 69 14.40 7.37 30.62
CA TRP A 69 13.09 7.98 30.92
C TRP A 69 12.87 9.32 30.22
N SER A 70 13.94 10.06 29.89
CA SER A 70 13.83 11.28 29.09
C SER A 70 13.70 11.00 27.60
N HIS A 71 14.29 9.89 27.13
CA HIS A 71 14.25 9.44 25.74
C HIS A 71 13.95 7.95 25.67
N LEU A 72 12.67 7.58 25.61
CA LEU A 72 12.22 6.19 25.76
C LEU A 72 12.89 5.20 24.81
N LEU A 73 13.21 5.64 23.59
CA LEU A 73 13.91 4.84 22.57
C LEU A 73 15.33 5.36 22.28
N GLY A 74 15.83 6.30 23.09
CA GLY A 74 17.09 7.00 22.88
C GLY A 74 16.97 8.15 21.88
N THR A 75 18.12 8.64 21.44
CA THR A 75 18.22 9.80 20.53
C THR A 75 19.13 9.53 19.34
N ASP A 76 19.02 10.38 18.33
CA ASP A 76 19.78 10.28 17.08
C ASP A 76 21.11 11.03 17.08
N GLU A 77 21.77 11.09 15.91
CA GLU A 77 23.08 11.69 15.69
C GLU A 77 23.18 13.20 16.02
N ILE A 78 22.04 13.88 16.18
CA ILE A 78 21.97 15.27 16.63
C ILE A 78 21.09 15.44 17.88
N GLY A 79 20.78 14.34 18.57
CA GLY A 79 20.05 14.34 19.84
C GLY A 79 18.53 14.47 19.74
N ARG A 80 17.93 14.29 18.56
CA ARG A 80 16.46 14.26 18.44
C ARG A 80 15.90 12.94 18.97
N ASP A 81 14.71 12.98 19.55
CA ASP A 81 14.09 11.80 20.17
C ASP A 81 13.65 10.76 19.12
N ILE A 82 14.13 9.52 19.26
CA ILE A 82 13.86 8.44 18.29
C ILE A 82 12.37 8.07 18.27
N LEU A 83 11.69 8.04 19.42
CA LEU A 83 10.27 7.70 19.48
C LEU A 83 9.42 8.76 18.77
N ALA A 84 9.68 10.04 19.05
CA ALA A 84 9.04 11.16 18.38
C ALA A 84 9.27 11.09 16.86
N ARG A 85 10.47 10.73 16.41
CA ARG A 85 10.80 10.53 14.99
C ARG A 85 10.07 9.32 14.37
N ILE A 86 9.90 8.22 15.10
CA ILE A 86 9.11 7.06 14.62
C ILE A 86 7.64 7.45 14.47
N ILE A 87 7.06 8.13 15.46
CA ILE A 87 5.67 8.58 15.46
C ILE A 87 5.43 9.57 14.31
N THR A 88 6.27 10.59 14.16
CA THR A 88 6.14 11.57 13.07
C THR A 88 6.43 10.95 11.70
N GLY A 89 7.37 10.01 11.60
CA GLY A 89 7.67 9.25 10.38
C GLY A 89 6.53 8.36 9.89
N SER A 90 5.57 8.00 10.76
CA SER A 90 4.37 7.27 10.34
C SER A 90 3.53 8.02 9.29
N ARG A 91 3.63 9.36 9.23
CA ARG A 91 2.99 10.19 8.19
C ARG A 91 3.43 9.80 6.79
N VAL A 92 4.72 9.53 6.62
CA VAL A 92 5.30 9.11 5.33
C VAL A 92 4.70 7.78 4.90
N VAL A 93 4.60 6.82 5.83
CA VAL A 93 4.01 5.50 5.56
C VAL A 93 2.58 5.64 5.05
N LEU A 94 1.75 6.46 5.71
CA LEU A 94 0.39 6.71 5.25
C LEU A 94 0.35 7.43 3.89
N GLN A 95 1.25 8.38 3.64
CA GLN A 95 1.33 9.07 2.34
C GLN A 95 1.71 8.11 1.21
N VAL A 96 2.66 7.19 1.43
CA VAL A 96 3.03 6.16 0.45
C VAL A 96 1.84 5.28 0.09
N ILE A 97 1.07 4.83 1.09
CA ILE A 97 -0.13 4.01 0.85
C ILE A 97 -1.21 4.85 0.15
N ALA A 98 -1.55 6.01 0.67
CA ALA A 98 -2.67 6.80 0.18
C ALA A 98 -2.41 7.41 -1.21
N VAL A 99 -1.23 7.99 -1.41
CA VAL A 99 -0.88 8.70 -2.64
C VAL A 99 -0.33 7.72 -3.66
N SER A 100 0.73 6.98 -3.36
CA SER A 100 1.40 6.17 -4.38
C SER A 100 0.61 4.92 -4.74
N VAL A 101 0.22 4.12 -3.74
CA VAL A 101 -0.53 2.89 -3.98
C VAL A 101 -1.95 3.21 -4.43
N GLY A 102 -2.58 4.23 -3.83
CA GLY A 102 -3.89 4.73 -4.27
C GLY A 102 -3.90 5.20 -5.73
N SER A 103 -2.91 6.00 -6.14
CA SER A 103 -2.80 6.44 -7.54
C SER A 103 -2.50 5.28 -8.48
N ALA A 104 -1.60 4.38 -8.08
CA ALA A 104 -1.28 3.19 -8.87
C ALA A 104 -2.46 2.24 -9.01
N LEU A 105 -3.32 2.15 -7.99
CA LEU A 105 -4.57 1.38 -8.05
C LEU A 105 -5.51 1.97 -9.10
N VAL A 106 -5.72 3.28 -9.09
CA VAL A 106 -6.60 3.94 -10.08
C VAL A 106 -6.04 3.80 -11.48
N LEU A 107 -4.77 4.17 -11.69
CA LEU A 107 -4.11 4.14 -13.00
C LEU A 107 -3.98 2.71 -13.52
N GLY A 108 -3.47 1.80 -12.68
CA GLY A 108 -3.26 0.40 -13.03
C GLY A 108 -4.57 -0.30 -13.35
N THR A 109 -5.62 -0.06 -12.56
CA THR A 109 -6.95 -0.63 -12.85
C THR A 109 -7.52 -0.09 -14.15
N ALA A 110 -7.41 1.22 -14.43
CA ALA A 110 -7.84 1.79 -15.70
C ALA A 110 -7.10 1.17 -16.88
N ILE A 111 -5.77 1.06 -16.81
CA ILE A 111 -4.92 0.46 -17.84
C ILE A 111 -5.32 -1.01 -18.06
N GLY A 112 -5.44 -1.81 -16.99
CA GLY A 112 -5.77 -3.22 -17.06
C GLY A 112 -7.18 -3.49 -17.61
N LEU A 113 -8.18 -2.69 -17.21
CA LEU A 113 -9.54 -2.77 -17.76
C LEU A 113 -9.55 -2.47 -19.26
N ILE A 114 -8.85 -1.41 -19.68
CA ILE A 114 -8.80 -1.02 -21.10
C ILE A 114 -8.11 -2.09 -21.94
N SER A 115 -6.93 -2.56 -21.50
CA SER A 115 -6.16 -3.57 -22.24
C SER A 115 -6.93 -4.89 -22.30
N GLY A 116 -7.37 -5.42 -21.15
CA GLY A 116 -8.03 -6.72 -21.07
C GLY A 116 -9.36 -6.75 -21.81
N TYR A 117 -10.15 -5.66 -21.77
CA TYR A 117 -11.47 -5.64 -22.42
C TYR A 117 -11.36 -5.42 -23.94
N ARG A 118 -10.52 -4.49 -24.41
CA ARG A 118 -10.39 -4.22 -25.85
C ARG A 118 -9.66 -5.35 -26.57
N GLY A 119 -8.61 -5.92 -25.98
CA GLY A 119 -7.77 -6.90 -26.66
C GLY A 119 -7.05 -6.35 -27.90
N GLY A 120 -6.53 -7.24 -28.74
CA GLY A 120 -5.92 -6.91 -30.03
C GLY A 120 -4.69 -5.99 -29.92
N ALA A 121 -4.58 -5.02 -30.83
CA ALA A 121 -3.42 -4.13 -30.91
C ALA A 121 -3.28 -3.20 -29.70
N VAL A 122 -4.39 -2.68 -29.16
CA VAL A 122 -4.37 -1.81 -27.96
C VAL A 122 -3.76 -2.56 -26.78
N ASP A 123 -4.21 -3.78 -26.60
CA ASP A 123 -3.72 -4.67 -25.57
C ASP A 123 -2.24 -5.02 -25.76
N ALA A 124 -1.82 -5.33 -26.98
CA ALA A 124 -0.42 -5.64 -27.28
C ALA A 124 0.53 -4.45 -27.02
N VAL A 125 0.15 -3.22 -27.40
CA VAL A 125 0.98 -2.02 -27.20
C VAL A 125 1.08 -1.66 -25.71
N ILE A 126 -0.06 -1.61 -25.01
CA ILE A 126 -0.07 -1.32 -23.57
C ILE A 126 0.77 -2.34 -22.82
N MET A 127 0.61 -3.63 -23.14
CA MET A 127 1.39 -4.65 -22.47
C MET A 127 2.85 -4.61 -22.78
N ARG A 128 3.24 -4.23 -24.01
CA ARG A 128 4.66 -4.07 -24.32
C ARG A 128 5.33 -3.05 -23.41
N ILE A 129 4.65 -1.95 -23.11
CA ILE A 129 5.14 -0.92 -22.18
C ILE A 129 5.17 -1.48 -20.74
N VAL A 130 4.07 -2.09 -20.28
CA VAL A 130 3.97 -2.69 -18.94
C VAL A 130 5.06 -3.76 -18.73
N ASP A 131 5.28 -4.62 -19.72
CA ASP A 131 6.26 -5.70 -19.69
C ASP A 131 7.69 -5.15 -19.70
N ALA A 132 7.94 -4.09 -20.48
CA ALA A 132 9.23 -3.40 -20.45
C ALA A 132 9.53 -2.78 -19.08
N MET A 133 8.54 -2.15 -18.43
CA MET A 133 8.72 -1.62 -17.07
C MET A 133 8.98 -2.74 -16.05
N LEU A 134 8.24 -3.84 -16.15
CA LEU A 134 8.36 -4.98 -15.21
C LEU A 134 9.62 -5.83 -15.44
N ALA A 135 10.32 -5.65 -16.56
CA ALA A 135 11.61 -6.28 -16.80
C ALA A 135 12.72 -5.68 -15.91
N PHE A 136 12.56 -4.44 -15.44
CA PHE A 136 13.49 -3.83 -14.50
C PHE A 136 13.18 -4.30 -13.07
N PRO A 137 14.22 -4.58 -12.25
CA PRO A 137 14.04 -4.78 -10.82
C PRO A 137 13.35 -3.57 -10.18
N LEU A 138 12.43 -3.81 -9.24
CA LEU A 138 11.58 -2.78 -8.64
C LEU A 138 12.38 -1.59 -8.09
N LEU A 139 13.42 -1.89 -7.28
CA LEU A 139 14.27 -0.85 -6.69
C LEU A 139 15.10 -0.13 -7.74
N VAL A 140 15.64 -0.85 -8.73
CA VAL A 140 16.44 -0.24 -9.80
C VAL A 140 15.60 0.77 -10.59
N LEU A 141 14.39 0.39 -10.99
CA LEU A 141 13.49 1.29 -11.71
C LEU A 141 13.11 2.52 -10.85
N ALA A 142 12.77 2.30 -9.58
CA ALA A 142 12.45 3.39 -8.67
C ALA A 142 13.63 4.36 -8.50
N LEU A 143 14.84 3.83 -8.28
CA LEU A 143 16.06 4.61 -8.15
C LEU A 143 16.37 5.42 -9.40
N THR A 144 16.22 4.83 -10.59
CA THR A 144 16.43 5.55 -11.85
C THR A 144 15.45 6.70 -12.02
N ILE A 145 14.18 6.52 -11.67
CA ILE A 145 13.18 7.59 -11.75
C ILE A 145 13.49 8.71 -10.75
N VAL A 146 13.79 8.37 -9.50
CA VAL A 146 14.14 9.39 -8.48
C VAL A 146 15.44 10.11 -8.85
N ALA A 147 16.45 9.40 -9.35
CA ALA A 147 17.69 10.02 -9.81
C ALA A 147 17.47 11.02 -10.96
N ALA A 148 16.49 10.77 -11.83
CA ALA A 148 16.13 11.67 -12.91
C ALA A 148 15.29 12.88 -12.44
N LEU A 149 14.41 12.69 -11.45
CA LEU A 149 13.52 13.74 -10.94
C LEU A 149 14.13 14.58 -9.81
N GLY A 150 15.16 14.07 -9.13
CA GLY A 150 15.74 14.62 -7.91
C GLY A 150 15.21 13.93 -6.64
N SER A 151 15.97 14.03 -5.55
CA SER A 151 15.58 13.45 -4.25
C SER A 151 14.44 14.22 -3.59
N GLY A 152 13.71 13.54 -2.69
CA GLY A 152 12.62 14.13 -1.91
C GLY A 152 11.36 13.28 -1.92
N LEU A 153 10.48 13.55 -0.95
CA LEU A 153 9.23 12.81 -0.74
C LEU A 153 8.37 12.77 -2.01
N HIS A 154 8.11 13.94 -2.62
CA HIS A 154 7.22 14.03 -3.78
C HIS A 154 7.69 13.15 -4.95
N ASN A 155 8.98 13.23 -5.29
CA ASN A 155 9.56 12.47 -6.39
C ASN A 155 9.63 10.97 -6.07
N ALA A 156 9.90 10.60 -4.81
CA ALA A 156 9.80 9.22 -4.36
C ALA A 156 8.37 8.67 -4.51
N LEU A 157 7.34 9.46 -4.16
CA LEU A 157 5.94 9.07 -4.33
C LEU A 157 5.58 8.85 -5.81
N ILE A 158 6.05 9.72 -6.71
CA ILE A 158 5.87 9.56 -8.16
C ILE A 158 6.55 8.27 -8.65
N ALA A 159 7.81 8.05 -8.27
CA ALA A 159 8.57 6.87 -8.66
C ALA A 159 7.89 5.57 -8.21
N ILE A 160 7.46 5.51 -6.95
CA ILE A 160 6.73 4.36 -6.41
C ILE A 160 5.42 4.14 -7.16
N THR A 161 4.67 5.21 -7.46
CA THR A 161 3.42 5.11 -8.26
C THR A 161 3.70 4.49 -9.62
N ALA A 162 4.71 5.00 -10.33
CA ALA A 162 5.07 4.53 -11.67
C ALA A 162 5.49 3.06 -11.66
N VAL A 163 6.16 2.59 -10.60
CA VAL A 163 6.64 1.22 -10.48
C VAL A 163 5.55 0.24 -10.03
N VAL A 164 4.58 0.68 -9.21
CA VAL A 164 3.47 -0.15 -8.75
C VAL A 164 2.36 -0.27 -9.79
N THR A 165 2.10 0.79 -10.56
CA THR A 165 1.07 0.85 -11.62
C THR A 165 1.08 -0.35 -12.57
N PRO A 166 2.21 -0.73 -13.22
CA PRO A 166 2.23 -1.84 -14.16
C PRO A 166 1.91 -3.20 -13.52
N ARG A 167 2.22 -3.37 -12.21
CA ARG A 167 1.88 -4.60 -11.47
C ARG A 167 0.37 -4.75 -11.33
N ILE A 168 -0.30 -3.69 -10.91
CA ILE A 168 -1.77 -3.66 -10.79
C ILE A 168 -2.41 -3.82 -12.17
N ALA A 169 -1.90 -3.13 -13.20
CA ALA A 169 -2.41 -3.25 -14.56
C ALA A 169 -2.37 -4.68 -15.09
N ARG A 170 -1.27 -5.41 -14.86
CA ARG A 170 -1.11 -6.80 -15.30
C ARG A 170 -2.10 -7.74 -14.60
N VAL A 171 -2.28 -7.60 -13.29
CA VAL A 171 -3.24 -8.42 -12.54
C VAL A 171 -4.67 -8.14 -13.01
N VAL A 172 -5.06 -6.86 -13.07
CA VAL A 172 -6.40 -6.46 -13.53
C VAL A 172 -6.66 -6.95 -14.96
N ARG A 173 -5.68 -6.82 -15.87
CA ARG A 173 -5.80 -7.37 -17.22
C ARG A 173 -6.08 -8.88 -17.21
N GLY A 174 -5.32 -9.65 -16.44
CA GLY A 174 -5.47 -11.10 -16.35
C GLY A 174 -6.89 -11.50 -15.95
N GLU A 175 -7.42 -10.84 -14.92
CA GLU A 175 -8.79 -11.03 -14.47
C GLU A 175 -9.83 -10.59 -15.51
N VAL A 176 -9.61 -9.46 -16.17
CA VAL A 176 -10.56 -8.98 -17.20
C VAL A 176 -10.60 -9.93 -18.40
N LEU A 177 -9.47 -10.55 -18.77
CA LEU A 177 -9.41 -11.56 -19.82
C LEU A 177 -10.21 -12.82 -19.46
N SER A 178 -10.30 -13.19 -18.18
CA SER A 178 -11.14 -14.31 -17.72
C SER A 178 -12.62 -13.95 -17.63
N LEU A 179 -12.94 -12.71 -17.24
CA LEU A 179 -14.32 -12.24 -17.09
C LEU A 179 -14.99 -11.91 -18.43
N ARG A 180 -14.23 -11.42 -19.44
CA ARG A 180 -14.80 -11.00 -20.74
C ARG A 180 -15.43 -12.13 -21.56
N THR A 181 -15.16 -13.39 -21.22
CA THR A 181 -15.71 -14.59 -21.87
C THR A 181 -16.91 -15.16 -21.13
N ARG A 182 -17.37 -14.54 -20.04
CA ARG A 182 -18.54 -14.99 -19.27
C ARG A 182 -19.84 -14.59 -19.95
N GLU A 183 -20.84 -15.46 -19.86
CA GLU A 183 -22.17 -15.30 -20.48
C GLU A 183 -22.87 -13.98 -20.12
N TRP A 184 -22.68 -13.48 -18.90
CA TRP A 184 -23.28 -12.21 -18.47
C TRP A 184 -22.66 -10.98 -19.17
N VAL A 185 -21.42 -11.07 -19.65
CA VAL A 185 -20.81 -10.02 -20.49
C VAL A 185 -21.45 -10.03 -21.87
N ASP A 186 -21.67 -11.19 -22.47
CA ASP A 186 -22.30 -11.29 -23.78
C ASP A 186 -23.77 -10.88 -23.74
N ALA A 187 -24.51 -11.27 -22.70
CA ALA A 187 -25.86 -10.78 -22.46
C ALA A 187 -25.90 -9.23 -22.36
N SER A 188 -24.94 -8.62 -21.67
CA SER A 188 -24.86 -7.15 -21.56
C SER A 188 -24.63 -6.45 -22.90
N ARG A 189 -23.89 -7.09 -23.82
CA ARG A 189 -23.67 -6.60 -25.19
C ARG A 189 -24.93 -6.72 -26.04
N ILE A 190 -25.67 -7.82 -25.93
CA ILE A 190 -26.94 -8.04 -26.66
C ILE A 190 -27.97 -6.96 -26.28
N ILE A 191 -28.02 -6.57 -25.01
CA ILE A 191 -28.92 -5.53 -24.50
C ILE A 191 -28.43 -4.10 -24.88
N GLY A 192 -27.26 -3.97 -25.52
CA GLY A 192 -26.74 -2.69 -26.01
C GLY A 192 -26.17 -1.78 -24.92
N LEU A 193 -25.71 -2.33 -23.78
CA LEU A 193 -25.09 -1.54 -22.73
C LEU A 193 -23.74 -0.96 -23.21
N PRO A 194 -23.45 0.33 -22.93
CA PRO A 194 -22.17 0.91 -23.31
C PRO A 194 -21.03 0.23 -22.55
N THR A 195 -19.93 -0.05 -23.24
CA THR A 195 -18.73 -0.74 -22.71
C THR A 195 -18.28 -0.22 -21.34
N PHE A 196 -18.21 1.10 -21.17
CA PHE A 196 -17.78 1.70 -19.91
C PHE A 196 -18.72 1.34 -18.74
N ARG A 197 -20.02 1.23 -18.99
CA ARG A 197 -21.01 0.80 -17.99
C ARG A 197 -20.86 -0.69 -17.67
N VAL A 198 -20.56 -1.53 -18.66
CA VAL A 198 -20.22 -2.95 -18.44
C VAL A 198 -18.99 -3.07 -17.53
N LEU A 199 -17.94 -2.31 -17.84
CA LEU A 199 -16.71 -2.30 -17.05
C LEU A 199 -16.93 -1.85 -15.61
N LEU A 200 -17.55 -0.68 -15.39
CA LEU A 200 -17.68 -0.13 -14.04
C LEU A 200 -18.74 -0.82 -13.18
N ARG A 201 -19.83 -1.31 -13.78
CA ARG A 201 -20.98 -1.83 -13.02
C ARG A 201 -20.97 -3.34 -12.89
N HIS A 202 -20.27 -4.06 -13.77
CA HIS A 202 -20.27 -5.51 -13.77
C HIS A 202 -18.87 -6.08 -13.58
N VAL A 203 -17.87 -5.65 -14.36
CA VAL A 203 -16.51 -6.20 -14.28
C VAL A 203 -15.80 -5.73 -13.00
N LEU A 204 -15.68 -4.42 -12.79
CA LEU A 204 -14.92 -3.85 -11.68
C LEU A 204 -15.40 -4.35 -10.30
N PRO A 205 -16.71 -4.46 -10.00
CA PRO A 205 -17.18 -5.02 -8.73
C PRO A 205 -16.76 -6.48 -8.51
N HIS A 206 -16.65 -7.29 -9.56
CA HIS A 206 -16.14 -8.67 -9.44
C HIS A 206 -14.64 -8.68 -9.10
N LEU A 207 -13.88 -7.69 -9.55
CA LEU A 207 -12.44 -7.58 -9.29
C LEU A 207 -12.11 -7.05 -7.89
N MET A 208 -13.08 -6.49 -7.16
CA MET A 208 -12.81 -5.81 -5.89
C MET A 208 -12.18 -6.74 -4.85
N GLY A 209 -12.58 -8.01 -4.80
CA GLY A 209 -11.97 -8.99 -3.89
C GLY A 209 -10.47 -9.15 -4.17
N THR A 210 -10.12 -9.51 -5.40
CA THR A 210 -8.72 -9.66 -5.84
C THR A 210 -7.93 -8.36 -5.68
N LEU A 211 -8.53 -7.22 -6.02
CA LEU A 211 -7.88 -5.91 -5.90
C LEU A 211 -7.59 -5.52 -4.45
N LEU A 212 -8.50 -5.78 -3.51
CA LEU A 212 -8.28 -5.47 -2.09
C LEU A 212 -7.08 -6.23 -1.52
N VAL A 213 -6.98 -7.52 -1.82
CA VAL A 213 -5.85 -8.38 -1.43
C VAL A 213 -4.56 -7.88 -2.06
N PHE A 214 -4.58 -7.67 -3.38
CA PHE A 214 -3.38 -7.28 -4.12
C PHE A 214 -2.87 -5.89 -3.73
N VAL A 215 -3.77 -4.95 -3.42
CA VAL A 215 -3.39 -3.61 -2.94
C VAL A 215 -2.67 -3.68 -1.59
N ALA A 216 -3.09 -4.55 -0.68
CA ALA A 216 -2.40 -4.73 0.60
C ALA A 216 -0.97 -5.27 0.41
N LEU A 217 -0.77 -6.22 -0.51
CA LEU A 217 0.57 -6.71 -0.90
C LEU A 217 1.42 -5.62 -1.57
N GLN A 218 0.80 -4.81 -2.43
CA GLN A 218 1.50 -3.73 -3.09
C GLN A 218 1.85 -2.59 -2.12
N ALA A 219 1.05 -2.38 -1.07
CA ALA A 219 1.34 -1.44 0.00
C ALA A 219 2.58 -1.83 0.81
N SER A 220 2.70 -3.10 1.19
CA SER A 220 3.91 -3.59 1.91
C SER A 220 5.17 -3.43 1.05
N THR A 221 5.05 -3.74 -0.25
CA THR A 221 6.13 -3.57 -1.23
C THR A 221 6.51 -2.10 -1.41
N ALA A 222 5.53 -1.20 -1.48
CA ALA A 222 5.75 0.23 -1.65
C ALA A 222 6.45 0.87 -0.44
N ILE A 223 6.10 0.46 0.78
CA ILE A 223 6.77 0.91 2.00
C ILE A 223 8.23 0.47 2.02
N LEU A 224 8.50 -0.79 1.66
CA LEU A 224 9.88 -1.27 1.59
C LEU A 224 10.68 -0.53 0.52
N ALA A 225 10.05 -0.19 -0.61
CA ALA A 225 10.65 0.63 -1.66
C ALA A 225 10.99 2.04 -1.17
N GLU A 226 10.05 2.73 -0.52
CA GLU A 226 10.29 4.05 0.08
C GLU A 226 11.43 3.98 1.11
N ALA A 227 11.38 3.02 2.03
CA ALA A 227 12.41 2.86 3.05
C ALA A 227 13.79 2.61 2.42
N SER A 228 13.85 1.84 1.34
CA SER A 228 15.09 1.59 0.59
C SER A 228 15.62 2.86 -0.10
N LEU A 229 14.73 3.65 -0.72
CA LEU A 229 15.10 4.93 -1.33
C LEU A 229 15.60 5.93 -0.29
N SER A 230 14.90 6.05 0.84
CA SER A 230 15.29 6.89 1.98
C SER A 230 16.60 6.41 2.61
N PHE A 231 16.81 5.10 2.72
CA PHE A 231 18.06 4.53 3.21
C PHE A 231 19.27 4.91 2.33
N LEU A 232 19.05 4.95 1.01
CA LEU A 232 20.04 5.36 0.00
C LEU A 232 20.15 6.89 -0.16
N GLY A 233 19.47 7.69 0.67
CA GLY A 233 19.54 9.15 0.65
C GLY A 233 18.72 9.83 -0.46
N LEU A 234 17.95 9.06 -1.22
CA LEU A 234 17.13 9.55 -2.34
C LEU A 234 15.67 9.85 -1.95
N GLY A 235 15.26 9.41 -0.76
CA GLY A 235 13.93 9.66 -0.22
C GLY A 235 13.78 11.01 0.47
N ILE A 236 13.10 10.99 1.62
CA ILE A 236 12.81 12.20 2.41
C ILE A 236 14.10 12.82 2.95
N GLN A 237 14.15 14.15 2.90
CA GLN A 237 15.30 14.92 3.36
C GLN A 237 15.04 15.49 4.76
N PRO A 238 16.07 15.65 5.61
CA PRO A 238 15.95 16.33 6.89
C PRO A 238 15.33 17.74 6.72
N PRO A 239 14.54 18.24 7.69
CA PRO A 239 14.34 17.74 9.06
C PRO A 239 13.27 16.64 9.21
N GLU A 240 12.52 16.34 8.15
CA GLU A 240 11.45 15.35 8.19
C GLU A 240 11.98 13.95 8.57
N ALA A 241 11.19 13.22 9.35
CA ALA A 241 11.54 11.87 9.77
C ALA A 241 11.06 10.85 8.73
N SER A 242 11.96 9.97 8.30
CA SER A 242 11.61 8.74 7.57
C SER A 242 12.27 7.55 8.21
N TRP A 243 11.55 6.44 8.30
CA TRP A 243 12.07 5.24 8.96
C TRP A 243 13.29 4.69 8.20
N GLY A 244 13.29 4.74 6.87
CA GLY A 244 14.44 4.34 6.05
C GLY A 244 15.71 5.16 6.30
N ALA A 245 15.58 6.50 6.41
CA ALA A 245 16.73 7.36 6.70
C ALA A 245 17.26 7.14 8.12
N MET A 246 16.38 6.90 9.10
CA MET A 246 16.78 6.56 10.47
C MET A 246 17.53 5.23 10.52
N VAL A 247 17.10 4.22 9.76
CA VAL A 247 17.83 2.95 9.64
C VAL A 247 19.22 3.18 9.03
N SER A 248 19.34 4.06 8.03
CA SER A 248 20.64 4.42 7.43
C SER A 248 21.57 5.12 8.42
N ALA A 249 21.05 6.08 9.19
CA ALA A 249 21.79 6.74 10.26
C ALA A 249 22.19 5.77 11.38
N GLY A 250 21.33 4.82 11.72
CA GLY A 250 21.64 3.76 12.67
C GLY A 250 22.69 2.77 12.17
N ALA A 251 22.69 2.44 10.86
CA ALA A 251 23.70 1.57 10.27
C ALA A 251 25.10 2.17 10.34
N SER A 252 25.25 3.49 10.15
CA SER A 252 26.53 4.19 10.29
C SER A 252 26.96 4.39 11.74
N ASN A 253 26.02 4.35 12.70
CA ASN A 253 26.26 4.57 14.12
C ASN A 253 26.04 3.33 14.99
N LEU A 254 26.02 2.12 14.41
CA LEU A 254 25.59 0.90 15.08
C LEU A 254 26.37 0.60 16.38
N TYR A 255 27.67 0.89 16.38
CA TYR A 255 28.54 0.69 17.55
C TYR A 255 28.31 1.72 18.66
N ARG A 256 27.72 2.88 18.35
CA ARG A 256 27.46 3.96 19.32
C ARG A 256 26.03 3.94 19.84
N SER A 257 25.06 3.75 18.96
CA SER A 257 23.65 3.64 19.30
C SER A 257 22.98 2.62 18.38
N TRP A 258 22.83 1.40 18.86
CA TRP A 258 22.10 0.35 18.15
C TRP A 258 20.61 0.69 18.02
N ALA A 259 20.06 1.42 18.99
CA ALA A 259 18.66 1.82 19.06
C ALA A 259 18.23 2.66 17.84
N LEU A 260 19.12 3.53 17.35
CA LEU A 260 18.86 4.43 16.22
C LEU A 260 18.45 3.68 14.95
N GLY A 261 19.04 2.51 14.69
CA GLY A 261 18.69 1.70 13.52
C GLY A 261 17.63 0.64 13.81
N VAL A 262 17.69 0.01 14.97
CA VAL A 262 16.87 -1.16 15.29
C VAL A 262 15.39 -0.80 15.46
N PHE A 263 15.06 0.26 16.22
CA PHE A 263 13.66 0.62 16.45
C PHE A 263 12.89 1.04 15.19
N PRO A 264 13.41 1.94 14.31
CA PRO A 264 12.73 2.23 13.05
C PRO A 264 12.70 1.00 12.11
N GLY A 265 13.73 0.15 12.14
CA GLY A 265 13.73 -1.12 11.41
C GLY A 265 12.62 -2.07 11.88
N LEU A 266 12.39 -2.17 13.19
CA LEU A 266 11.29 -2.94 13.78
C LEU A 266 9.93 -2.33 13.41
N ALA A 267 9.80 -1.00 13.35
CA ALA A 267 8.58 -0.35 12.88
C ALA A 267 8.25 -0.74 11.42
N ILE A 268 9.25 -0.69 10.52
CA ILE A 268 9.09 -1.16 9.13
C ILE A 268 8.67 -2.63 9.11
N LEU A 269 9.39 -3.49 9.84
CA LEU A 269 9.12 -4.93 9.91
C LEU A 269 7.68 -5.20 10.33
N LEU A 270 7.23 -4.59 11.44
CA LEU A 270 5.88 -4.80 11.98
C LEU A 270 4.81 -4.39 10.96
N VAL A 271 4.97 -3.24 10.30
CA VAL A 271 3.98 -2.75 9.32
C VAL A 271 3.96 -3.61 8.07
N VAL A 272 5.12 -3.96 7.52
CA VAL A 272 5.22 -4.80 6.32
C VAL A 272 4.63 -6.19 6.59
N THR A 273 4.97 -6.81 7.73
CA THR A 273 4.41 -8.10 8.13
C THR A 273 2.90 -8.00 8.36
N ALA A 274 2.43 -6.95 9.04
CA ALA A 274 1.01 -6.72 9.26
C ALA A 274 0.21 -6.62 7.95
N LEU A 275 0.71 -5.88 6.96
CA LEU A 275 0.05 -5.73 5.66
C LEU A 275 0.03 -7.04 4.87
N ASN A 276 1.12 -7.83 4.91
CA ASN A 276 1.17 -9.14 4.26
C ASN A 276 0.19 -10.12 4.92
N LEU A 277 0.19 -10.20 6.26
CA LEU A 277 -0.75 -11.05 7.01
C LEU A 277 -2.21 -10.62 6.81
N LEU A 278 -2.46 -9.31 6.73
CA LEU A 278 -3.79 -8.77 6.43
C LEU A 278 -4.25 -9.17 5.03
N SER A 279 -3.36 -9.09 4.03
CA SER A 279 -3.64 -9.58 2.67
C SER A 279 -4.02 -11.06 2.67
N ASP A 280 -3.27 -11.91 3.35
CA ASP A 280 -3.54 -13.35 3.41
C ASP A 280 -4.88 -13.65 4.07
N ALA A 281 -5.19 -12.98 5.20
CA ALA A 281 -6.46 -13.11 5.89
C ALA A 281 -7.64 -12.59 5.05
N LEU A 282 -7.46 -11.48 4.33
CA LEU A 282 -8.46 -10.98 3.37
C LEU A 282 -8.70 -12.00 2.25
N GLY A 283 -7.64 -12.55 1.67
CA GLY A 283 -7.72 -13.55 0.61
C GLY A 283 -8.37 -14.85 1.07
N GLN A 284 -8.16 -15.27 2.32
CA GLN A 284 -8.88 -16.41 2.89
C GLN A 284 -10.34 -16.10 3.15
N ALA A 285 -10.64 -14.95 3.77
CA ALA A 285 -12.03 -14.55 4.06
C ALA A 285 -12.88 -14.45 2.79
N LEU A 286 -12.29 -14.00 1.68
CA LEU A 286 -12.94 -13.95 0.35
C LEU A 286 -13.20 -15.34 -0.23
N ARG A 287 -12.21 -16.26 -0.17
CA ARG A 287 -12.38 -17.65 -0.62
C ARG A 287 -13.50 -18.35 0.15
N ASP A 288 -13.57 -18.14 1.46
CA ASP A 288 -14.60 -18.75 2.30
C ASP A 288 -16.01 -18.14 2.07
N THR A 289 -16.11 -17.00 1.36
CA THR A 289 -17.41 -16.40 0.99
C THR A 289 -17.97 -16.90 -0.33
N GLU A 290 -17.14 -17.51 -1.19
CA GLU A 290 -17.64 -18.18 -2.38
C GLU A 290 -18.29 -19.50 -1.96
N PRO A 291 -19.56 -19.75 -2.32
CA PRO A 291 -20.15 -21.06 -2.09
C PRO A 291 -19.34 -22.07 -2.88
N THR A 292 -18.78 -23.06 -2.19
CA THR A 292 -18.26 -24.27 -2.82
C THR A 292 -19.45 -25.00 -3.42
N ASP A 293 -19.81 -24.68 -4.66
CA ASP A 293 -20.78 -25.48 -5.40
C ASP A 293 -20.11 -26.80 -5.79
N PRO A 294 -20.72 -27.97 -5.47
CA PRO A 294 -20.23 -29.27 -5.87
C PRO A 294 -20.34 -29.53 -7.38
#